data_AF-A0A0R0CSF9-F1
#
_entry.id   AF-A0A0R0CSF9-F1
#
_cell.length_a   1.000
_cell.length_b   1.000
_cell.length_c   1.000
_cell.angle_alpha   90.00
_cell.angle_beta   90.00
_cell.angle_gamma   90.00
#
_symmetry.space_group_name_H-M   'P 1'
#
loop_
_entity.id
_entity.type
_entity.pdbx_description
1 polymer ?
#
loop_
_entity_poly.entity_id
_entity_poly.type
_entity_poly.pdbx_seq_one_letter_code
_entity_poly.pdbx_strand_id
1 'polypeptide(L)'
;MTMADDGGSAELEPAEPKRRGRPRLYATPLSQAERAKRYRKARQWDESSLDDCRDPVLMDRLSWALKHKETSEDARAALDIYLEELVRRHHSKGKSALK
;
A
#
# COMPACT_ATOMS: atom_id res chain seq x y z
N MET A 1 20.03 -7.71 -59.74
CA MET A 1 19.40 -6.50 -59.19
C MET A 1 18.55 -6.95 -58.00
N THR A 2 18.94 -6.54 -56.81
CA THR A 2 18.26 -6.77 -55.52
C THR A 2 16.94 -6.01 -55.45
N MET A 3 15.88 -6.63 -54.92
CA MET A 3 14.91 -5.99 -54.03
C MET A 3 14.30 -7.07 -53.11
N ALA A 4 14.64 -6.98 -51.83
CA ALA A 4 13.86 -7.56 -50.75
C ALA A 4 12.70 -6.61 -50.45
N ASP A 5 11.51 -7.14 -50.19
CA ASP A 5 10.57 -6.48 -49.27
C ASP A 5 9.72 -7.53 -48.55
N ASP A 6 9.53 -7.23 -47.28
CA ASP A 6 9.17 -8.07 -46.16
C ASP A 6 7.66 -7.96 -45.92
N GLY A 7 6.97 -9.08 -45.77
CA GLY A 7 5.51 -9.09 -45.71
C GLY A 7 4.96 -10.37 -45.11
N GLY A 8 5.64 -10.89 -44.09
CA GLY A 8 5.20 -12.04 -43.31
C GLY A 8 3.82 -11.78 -42.70
N SER A 9 2.83 -12.45 -43.25
CA SER A 9 1.44 -12.50 -42.81
C SER A 9 1.35 -12.80 -41.32
N ALA A 10 0.61 -11.96 -40.61
CA ALA A 10 0.28 -12.09 -39.19
C ALA A 10 -0.22 -13.50 -38.83
N GLU A 11 0.63 -14.31 -38.21
CA GLU A 11 0.23 -15.53 -37.52
C GLU A 11 -0.47 -15.13 -36.21
N LEU A 12 -1.79 -15.32 -36.20
CA LEU A 12 -2.64 -15.18 -35.03
C LEU A 12 -2.33 -16.32 -34.05
N GLU A 13 -1.59 -15.97 -33.00
CA GLU A 13 -1.34 -16.75 -31.79
C GLU A 13 -2.56 -17.60 -31.34
N PRO A 14 -2.42 -18.92 -31.14
CA PRO A 14 -3.50 -19.74 -30.59
C PRO A 14 -3.70 -19.42 -29.11
N ALA A 15 -4.79 -18.72 -28.80
CA ALA A 15 -5.20 -18.42 -27.42
C ALA A 15 -5.43 -19.69 -26.62
N GLU A 16 -4.57 -19.96 -25.63
CA GLU A 16 -4.66 -21.10 -24.75
C GLU A 16 -6.01 -21.17 -23.99
N PRO A 17 -6.57 -22.37 -23.75
CA PRO A 17 -7.86 -22.54 -23.10
C PRO A 17 -7.81 -22.10 -21.63
N LYS A 18 -8.66 -21.12 -21.30
CA LYS A 18 -8.86 -20.57 -19.95
C LYS A 18 -9.17 -21.69 -18.94
N ARG A 19 -8.20 -22.01 -18.08
CA ARG A 19 -8.40 -22.92 -16.94
C ARG A 19 -9.49 -22.35 -16.04
N ARG A 20 -10.54 -23.14 -15.77
CA ARG A 20 -11.57 -22.86 -14.76
C ARG A 20 -10.89 -22.81 -13.39
N GLY A 21 -10.59 -21.60 -12.94
CA GLY A 21 -9.99 -21.30 -11.64
C GLY A 21 -10.19 -19.82 -11.32
N ARG A 22 -10.18 -19.49 -10.02
CA ARG A 22 -10.46 -18.17 -9.40
C ARG A 22 -10.25 -16.99 -10.38
N PRO A 23 -11.26 -16.13 -10.60
CA PRO A 23 -11.16 -15.02 -11.54
C PRO A 23 -9.85 -14.26 -11.35
N ARG A 24 -9.11 -14.07 -12.44
CA ARG A 24 -7.92 -13.23 -12.41
C ARG A 24 -8.35 -11.82 -12.03
N LEU A 25 -7.82 -11.30 -10.91
CA LEU A 25 -8.12 -9.95 -10.43
C LEU A 25 -7.77 -8.88 -11.48
N TYR A 26 -6.83 -9.17 -12.38
CA TYR A 26 -6.39 -8.29 -13.45
C TYR A 26 -6.25 -9.05 -14.77
N ALA A 27 -6.67 -8.42 -15.87
CA ALA A 27 -6.53 -8.97 -17.22
C ALA A 27 -5.05 -9.10 -17.64
N THR A 28 -4.21 -8.16 -17.22
CA THR A 28 -2.75 -8.15 -17.39
C THR A 28 -2.03 -8.17 -16.03
N PRO A 29 -0.88 -8.86 -15.92
CA PRO A 29 -0.09 -8.86 -14.69
C PRO A 29 0.47 -7.47 -14.42
N LEU A 30 0.24 -6.92 -13.22
CA LEU A 30 0.84 -5.64 -12.83
C LEU A 30 2.36 -5.77 -12.69
N SER A 31 3.07 -4.78 -13.23
CA SER A 31 4.51 -4.61 -13.00
C SER A 31 4.79 -4.39 -11.51
N GLN A 32 6.04 -4.61 -11.10
CA GLN A 32 6.47 -4.39 -9.71
C GLN A 32 6.25 -2.94 -9.26
N ALA A 33 6.50 -1.97 -10.16
CA ALA A 33 6.29 -0.55 -9.90
C ALA A 33 4.82 -0.21 -9.68
N GLU A 34 3.92 -0.71 -10.52
CA GLU A 34 2.48 -0.47 -10.39
C GLU A 34 1.90 -1.15 -9.16
N ARG A 35 2.38 -2.35 -8.83
CA ARG A 35 1.99 -3.07 -7.62
C ARG A 35 2.42 -2.29 -6.38
N ALA A 36 3.65 -1.79 -6.34
CA ALA A 36 4.15 -0.95 -5.25
C ALA A 36 3.35 0.37 -5.14
N LYS A 37 3.03 1.02 -6.26
CA LYS A 37 2.20 2.24 -6.29
C LYS A 37 0.80 1.99 -5.73
N ARG A 38 0.14 0.90 -6.15
CA ARG A 38 -1.18 0.52 -5.60
C ARG A 38 -1.09 0.15 -4.12
N TYR A 39 -0.03 -0.54 -3.71
CA TYR A 39 0.17 -0.89 -2.31
C TYR A 39 0.37 0.35 -1.43
N ARG A 40 1.09 1.37 -1.92
CA ARG A 40 1.19 2.69 -1.26
C ARG A 40 -0.15 3.42 -1.23
N LYS A 41 -0.90 3.42 -2.34
CA LYS A 41 -2.21 4.09 -2.42
C LYS A 41 -3.24 3.46 -1.48
N ALA A 42 -3.31 2.13 -1.41
CA ALA A 42 -4.18 1.42 -0.49
C ALA A 42 -3.83 1.67 0.99
N ARG A 43 -2.56 2.00 1.29
CA ARG A 43 -2.11 2.36 2.64
C ARG A 43 -2.45 3.79 3.06
N GLN A 44 -2.61 4.71 2.10
CA GLN A 44 -2.98 6.09 2.40
C GLN A 44 -4.44 6.20 2.89
N TRP A 45 -5.27 5.22 2.56
CA TRP A 45 -6.69 5.15 2.91
C TRP A 45 -6.94 4.16 4.06
N ASP A 46 -5.94 4.00 4.92
CA ASP A 46 -6.06 3.14 6.09
C ASP A 46 -6.87 3.87 7.17
N GLU A 47 -8.19 3.65 7.17
CA GLU A 47 -9.16 4.14 8.15
C GLU A 47 -9.20 3.29 9.44
N SER A 48 -8.20 2.44 9.67
CA SER A 48 -8.14 1.59 10.86
C SER A 48 -8.26 2.41 12.15
N SER A 49 -8.93 1.82 13.14
CA SER A 49 -8.97 2.29 14.52
C SER A 49 -7.54 2.42 15.09
N LEU A 50 -7.38 3.17 16.18
CA LEU A 50 -6.07 3.49 16.75
C LEU A 50 -5.31 2.24 17.22
N ASP A 51 -6.03 1.25 17.75
CA ASP A 51 -5.47 -0.03 18.21
C ASP A 51 -5.00 -0.92 17.04
N ASP A 52 -5.76 -0.97 15.94
CA ASP A 52 -5.44 -1.80 14.77
C ASP A 52 -4.54 -1.09 13.75
N CYS A 53 -4.34 0.22 13.89
CA CYS A 53 -3.54 0.96 12.94
C CYS A 53 -2.09 0.47 12.94
N ARG A 54 -1.44 0.47 11.79
CA ARG A 54 -0.03 0.05 11.67
C ARG A 54 0.89 1.21 12.01
N ASP A 55 2.09 0.91 12.51
CA ASP A 55 3.07 1.93 12.93
C ASP A 55 3.31 3.02 11.86
N PRO A 56 3.44 2.73 10.55
CA PRO A 56 3.59 3.79 9.54
C PRO A 56 2.38 4.72 9.42
N VAL A 57 1.17 4.19 9.59
CA VAL A 57 -0.08 4.98 9.55
C VAL A 57 -0.19 5.84 10.81
N LEU A 58 0.16 5.28 11.96
CA LEU A 58 0.25 6.02 13.23
C LEU A 58 1.24 7.20 13.11
N MET A 59 2.41 6.96 12.51
CA MET A 59 3.43 8.00 12.29
C MET A 59 2.96 9.09 11.32
N ASP A 60 2.22 8.74 10.26
CA ASP A 60 1.62 9.73 9.35
C ASP A 60 0.56 10.58 10.06
N ARG A 61 -0.33 9.95 10.85
CA ARG A 61 -1.34 10.66 11.65
C ARG A 61 -0.72 11.57 12.71
N LEU A 62 0.33 11.10 13.39
CA LEU A 62 1.12 11.91 14.34
C LEU A 62 1.80 13.09 13.65
N SER A 63 2.38 12.87 12.46
CA SER A 63 3.01 13.93 11.67
C SER A 63 2.00 14.99 11.24
N TRP A 64 0.77 14.57 10.88
CA TRP A 64 -0.32 15.49 10.58
C TRP A 64 -0.73 16.29 11.82
N ALA A 65 -0.91 15.63 12.97
CA ALA A 65 -1.27 16.29 14.23
C ALA A 65 -0.20 17.31 14.66
N LEU A 66 1.10 16.95 14.54
CA LEU A 66 2.22 17.85 14.83
C LEU A 66 2.20 19.13 13.99
N LYS A 67 1.83 19.03 12.72
CA LYS A 67 1.76 20.17 11.79
C LYS A 67 0.59 21.10 12.08
N HIS A 68 -0.50 20.57 12.65
CA HIS A 68 -1.75 21.31 12.87
C HIS A 68 -2.05 21.58 14.36
N LYS A 69 -1.14 21.23 15.27
CA LYS A 69 -1.30 21.39 16.72
C LYS A 69 -1.57 22.83 17.18
N GLU A 70 -1.13 23.82 16.40
CA GLU A 70 -1.28 25.24 16.72
C GLU A 70 -2.55 25.85 16.13
N THR A 71 -3.14 25.18 15.13
CA THR A 71 -4.32 25.66 14.40
C THR A 71 -5.59 24.90 14.73
N SER A 72 -5.49 23.71 15.34
CA SER A 72 -6.62 22.86 15.71
C SER A 72 -6.43 22.28 17.11
N GLU A 73 -7.42 22.53 17.98
CA GLU A 73 -7.46 21.91 19.32
C GLU A 73 -7.60 20.39 19.22
N ASP A 74 -8.37 19.90 18.25
CA ASP A 74 -8.52 18.46 17.98
C ASP A 74 -7.18 17.81 17.60
N ALA A 75 -6.35 18.50 16.80
CA ALA A 75 -5.03 18.00 16.44
C ALA A 75 -4.11 17.90 17.67
N ARG A 76 -4.25 18.83 18.63
CA ARG A 76 -3.48 18.83 19.88
C ARG A 76 -3.91 17.68 20.79
N ALA A 77 -5.22 17.45 20.94
CA ALA A 77 -5.74 16.32 21.70
C ALA A 77 -5.38 14.96 21.05
N ALA A 78 -5.45 14.87 19.73
CA ALA A 78 -5.07 13.66 18.98
C ALA A 78 -3.56 13.35 19.10
N LEU A 79 -2.72 14.37 19.21
CA LEU A 79 -1.27 14.22 19.35
C LEU A 79 -0.89 13.40 20.58
N ASP A 80 -1.48 13.73 21.74
CA ASP A 80 -1.19 13.04 23.00
C ASP A 80 -1.62 11.57 22.92
N ILE A 81 -2.78 11.29 22.32
CA ILE A 81 -3.30 9.93 22.12
C ILE A 81 -2.36 9.11 21.22
N TYR A 82 -1.89 9.69 20.11
CA TYR A 82 -0.97 8.99 19.20
C TYR A 82 0.41 8.76 19.83
N LEU A 83 0.92 9.70 20.63
CA LEU A 83 2.17 9.53 21.37
C LEU A 83 2.05 8.43 22.42
N GLU A 84 0.95 8.39 23.18
CA GLU A 84 0.71 7.36 24.18
C GLU A 84 0.61 5.97 23.54
N GLU A 85 -0.07 5.85 22.40
CA GLU A 85 -0.11 4.62 21.61
C GLU A 85 1.29 4.17 21.17
N LEU A 86 2.11 5.09 20.66
CA LEU A 86 3.47 4.79 20.22
C LEU A 86 4.33 4.27 21.39
N VAL A 87 4.26 4.95 22.54
CA VAL A 87 4.97 4.56 23.77
C VAL A 87 4.47 3.19 24.25
N ARG A 88 3.15 2.99 24.32
CA ARG A 88 2.56 1.71 24.70
C ARG A 88 3.04 0.58 23.80
N ARG A 89 3.08 0.77 22.47
CA ARG A 89 3.60 -0.22 21.52
C ARG A 89 5.08 -0.51 21.70
N HIS A 90 5.89 0.50 21.96
CA HIS A 90 7.31 0.32 22.21
C HIS A 90 7.55 -0.47 23.51
N HIS A 91 6.83 -0.13 24.57
CA HIS A 91 6.93 -0.81 25.87
C HIS A 91 6.27 -2.20 25.88
N SER A 92 5.22 -2.43 25.09
CA SER A 92 4.56 -3.74 24.96
C SER A 92 5.32 -4.69 24.03
N LYS A 93 5.84 -4.20 22.89
CA LYS A 93 6.71 -4.99 22.00
C LYS A 93 8.02 -5.37 22.68
N GLY A 94 8.54 -4.52 23.58
CA GLY A 94 9.67 -4.85 24.44
C GLY A 94 9.43 -6.08 25.32
N LYS A 95 8.20 -6.31 25.78
CA LYS A 95 7.83 -7.52 26.54
C LYS A 95 7.68 -8.77 25.68
N SER A 96 7.27 -8.64 24.41
CA SER A 96 7.21 -9.78 23.47
C SER A 96 8.58 -10.17 22.90
N ALA A 97 9.55 -9.26 22.86
CA ALA A 97 10.93 -9.55 22.44
C ALA A 97 11.79 -10.20 23.56
N LEU A 98 11.27 -10.26 24.79
CA LEU A 98 11.93 -10.86 25.98
C LEU A 98 11.42 -12.28 26.29
N LYS A 99 10.74 -12.94 25.36
CA LYS A 99 10.32 -14.34 25.49
C LYS A 99 11.03 -15.23 24.48
#